data_AF-A0A953TRM6-F1
#
_entry.id   AF-A0A953TRM6-F1
#
_cell.length_a   1.000
_cell.length_b   1.000
_cell.length_c   1.000
_cell.angle_alpha   90.00
_cell.angle_beta   90.00
_cell.angle_gamma   90.00
#
_symmetry.space_group_name_H-M   'P 1'
#
loop_
_entity.id
_entity.type
_entity.pdbx_description
1 polymer ?
#
loop_
_entity_poly.entity_id
_entity_poly.type
_entity_poly.pdbx_seq_one_letter_code
_entity_poly.pdbx_strand_id
1 'polypeptide(L)'
;MPMRSVHAAFFTLALTFVSCAGLAPAGAQQPAAPAEPTWGTAQITNFLLNAKIFRGKKTGKGITSPWELTLTDGTVTHDAAFQTVDIHKMTNEFVDGTVELNFVDSYKYDLAAYEIAKLIGLDSMMPVTVERKWQAQTGALSWYVATMPGMIDEGERLKQKREPPPSVNWNDQMHRMRVFTALVYDTDRNVTNALIGPDWKLWMIDFSRAFRLPARLVNEKDLIKSDRQLLARIKALDGDEVARVTKSYLNTNEVSGVMKRRDLIVKHFDDLVAAKGEKDVLY
;
A
#
# COMPACT_ATOMS: atom_id res chain seq x y z
N MET A 1 70.31 -42.78 3.23
CA MET A 1 69.33 -43.54 4.04
C MET A 1 69.86 -43.66 5.46
N PRO A 2 69.06 -43.58 6.56
CA PRO A 2 67.70 -43.05 6.74
C PRO A 2 67.62 -41.87 7.75
N MET A 3 66.48 -41.17 7.75
CA MET A 3 66.08 -40.14 8.74
C MET A 3 65.57 -40.76 10.05
N ARG A 4 65.82 -40.10 11.18
CA ARG A 4 65.08 -40.27 12.45
C ARG A 4 64.72 -38.92 13.07
N SER A 5 63.49 -38.92 13.58
CA SER A 5 62.66 -37.85 14.15
C SER A 5 63.15 -37.32 15.51
N VAL A 6 62.87 -36.05 15.83
CA VAL A 6 62.62 -35.57 17.21
C VAL A 6 61.61 -34.42 17.21
N HIS A 7 60.66 -34.49 18.16
CA HIS A 7 59.53 -33.59 18.40
C HIS A 7 59.96 -32.26 19.03
N ALA A 8 59.23 -31.17 18.75
CA ALA A 8 59.38 -29.87 19.40
C ALA A 8 58.19 -29.53 20.31
N ALA A 9 58.51 -28.91 21.45
CA ALA A 9 57.72 -28.74 22.65
C ALA A 9 56.64 -27.65 22.60
N PHE A 10 55.58 -27.85 23.40
CA PHE A 10 54.60 -26.83 23.78
C PHE A 10 55.11 -26.01 24.97
N PHE A 11 55.01 -24.67 24.88
CA PHE A 11 55.18 -23.76 26.01
C PHE A 11 53.86 -23.05 26.29
N THR A 12 53.38 -23.18 27.53
CA THR A 12 52.18 -22.50 28.06
C THR A 12 52.62 -21.20 28.73
N LEU A 13 52.07 -20.06 28.32
CA LEU A 13 52.26 -18.78 29.01
C LEU A 13 50.90 -18.28 29.51
N ALA A 14 50.75 -18.26 30.84
CA ALA A 14 49.61 -17.67 31.52
C ALA A 14 49.77 -16.14 31.57
N LEU A 15 48.75 -15.40 31.12
CA LEU A 15 48.70 -13.94 31.22
C LEU A 15 47.60 -13.54 32.20
N THR A 16 48.01 -12.91 33.29
CA THR A 16 47.16 -12.31 34.32
C THR A 16 46.50 -11.04 33.79
N PHE A 17 45.16 -11.00 33.77
CA PHE A 17 44.39 -9.79 33.46
C PHE A 17 44.25 -8.91 34.71
N VAL A 18 44.76 -7.68 34.63
CA VAL A 18 44.47 -6.60 35.58
C VAL A 18 43.14 -5.97 35.19
N SER A 19 42.11 -6.10 36.02
CA SER A 19 40.82 -5.43 35.83
C SER A 19 40.91 -3.95 36.25
N CYS A 20 40.99 -3.05 35.28
CA CYS A 20 40.63 -1.64 35.49
C CYS A 20 39.10 -1.50 35.37
N ALA A 21 38.44 -1.19 36.48
CA ALA A 21 37.03 -0.81 36.50
C ALA A 21 36.87 0.58 35.85
N GLY A 22 36.59 0.61 34.55
CA GLY A 22 36.19 1.82 33.85
C GLY A 22 34.72 2.15 34.14
N LEU A 23 34.47 3.26 34.82
CA LEU A 23 33.16 3.90 34.89
C LEU A 23 32.70 4.24 33.46
N ALA A 24 31.71 3.51 32.95
CA ALA A 24 31.04 3.84 31.70
C ALA A 24 30.26 5.15 31.89
N PRO A 25 30.39 6.15 30.99
CA PRO A 25 29.54 7.33 31.06
C PRO A 25 28.10 6.90 30.80
N ALA A 26 27.19 7.34 31.68
CA ALA A 26 25.75 7.18 31.49
C ALA A 26 25.39 7.74 30.11
N GLY A 27 24.87 6.86 29.23
CA GLY A 27 24.43 7.24 27.91
C GLY A 27 23.38 8.34 28.02
N ALA A 28 23.70 9.53 27.55
CA ALA A 28 22.70 10.57 27.36
C ALA A 28 21.66 10.01 26.38
N GLN A 29 20.44 9.75 26.87
CA GLN A 29 19.30 9.47 25.99
C GLN A 29 19.13 10.69 25.08
N GLN A 30 19.48 10.50 23.81
CA GLN A 30 19.21 11.48 22.78
C GLN A 30 17.71 11.75 22.79
N PRO A 31 17.26 13.02 22.89
CA PRO A 31 15.83 13.33 22.85
C PRO A 31 15.25 12.69 21.59
N ALA A 32 14.14 11.95 21.74
CA ALA A 32 13.39 11.47 20.60
C ALA A 32 13.13 12.67 19.68
N ALA A 33 13.45 12.53 18.40
CA ALA A 33 13.13 13.55 17.41
C ALA A 33 11.65 13.93 17.57
N PRO A 34 11.30 15.22 17.53
CA PRO A 34 9.90 15.63 17.61
C PRO A 34 9.14 14.85 16.54
N ALA A 35 8.07 14.14 16.93
CA ALA A 35 7.16 13.57 15.95
C ALA A 35 6.69 14.72 15.06
N GLU A 36 6.93 14.62 13.76
CA GLU A 36 6.45 15.62 12.81
C GLU A 36 4.93 15.76 13.04
N PRO A 37 4.39 17.00 13.06
CA PRO A 37 2.96 17.18 13.21
C PRO A 37 2.25 16.36 12.15
N THR A 38 1.49 15.35 12.59
CA THR A 38 0.73 14.49 11.68
C THR A 38 -0.40 15.32 11.10
N TRP A 39 -0.23 15.75 9.85
CA TRP A 39 -1.27 16.47 9.13
C TRP A 39 -2.52 15.60 9.04
N GLY A 40 -3.66 16.15 9.45
CA GLY A 40 -4.95 15.49 9.26
C GLY A 40 -5.32 15.43 7.79
N THR A 41 -6.17 14.46 7.41
CA THR A 41 -6.64 14.25 6.03
C THR A 41 -7.10 15.55 5.36
N ALA A 42 -7.90 16.38 6.05
CA ALA A 42 -8.38 17.64 5.51
C ALA A 42 -7.26 18.65 5.21
N GLN A 43 -6.20 18.69 6.03
CA GLN A 43 -5.04 19.55 5.80
C GLN A 43 -4.24 19.07 4.59
N ILE A 44 -4.01 17.75 4.48
CA ILE A 44 -3.35 17.14 3.32
C ILE A 44 -4.15 17.41 2.05
N THR A 45 -5.47 17.16 2.06
CA THR A 45 -6.36 17.44 0.93
C THR A 45 -6.27 18.91 0.51
N ASN A 46 -6.36 19.84 1.46
CA ASN A 46 -6.26 21.27 1.18
C ASN A 46 -4.90 21.64 0.57
N PHE A 47 -3.80 21.08 1.09
CA PHE A 47 -2.48 21.31 0.54
C PHE A 47 -2.34 20.79 -0.88
N LEU A 48 -2.74 19.54 -1.15
CA LEU A 48 -2.69 18.97 -2.50
C LEU A 48 -3.53 19.78 -3.51
N LEU A 49 -4.66 20.33 -3.03
CA LEU A 49 -5.56 21.16 -3.84
C LEU A 49 -5.08 22.60 -4.04
N ASN A 50 -4.19 23.15 -3.21
CA ASN A 50 -3.91 24.59 -3.24
C ASN A 50 -2.43 24.96 -3.29
N ALA A 51 -1.53 24.09 -2.82
CA ALA A 51 -0.11 24.36 -2.82
C ALA A 51 0.43 24.55 -4.26
N LYS A 52 1.42 25.43 -4.38
CA LYS A 52 2.10 25.74 -5.63
C LYS A 52 3.03 24.60 -6.00
N ILE A 53 2.86 24.08 -7.22
CA ILE A 53 3.80 23.12 -7.80
C ILE A 53 4.96 23.90 -8.41
N PHE A 54 6.20 23.65 -7.96
CA PHE A 54 7.38 24.38 -8.46
C PHE A 54 8.47 23.48 -9.06
N ARG A 55 8.38 22.16 -8.88
CA ARG A 55 9.29 21.19 -9.51
C ARG A 55 8.52 19.91 -9.86
N GLY A 56 8.91 19.27 -10.95
CA GLY A 56 8.43 17.94 -11.32
C GLY A 56 9.56 17.13 -11.94
N LYS A 57 9.68 15.85 -11.56
CA LYS A 57 10.56 14.87 -12.20
C LYS A 57 9.78 13.58 -12.44
N LYS A 58 10.16 12.79 -13.44
CA LYS A 58 9.57 11.46 -13.62
C LYS A 58 10.18 10.47 -12.63
N THR A 59 9.37 9.56 -12.10
CA THR A 59 9.88 8.45 -11.31
C THR A 59 10.60 7.45 -12.21
N GLY A 60 11.64 6.80 -11.69
CA GLY A 60 12.36 5.72 -12.39
C GLY A 60 11.77 4.32 -12.14
N LYS A 61 10.65 4.22 -11.42
CA LYS A 61 10.03 2.98 -10.94
C LYS A 61 8.54 2.97 -11.29
N GLY A 62 8.06 1.85 -11.82
CA GLY A 62 6.68 1.66 -12.31
C GLY A 62 6.56 1.79 -13.83
N ILE A 63 5.67 1.00 -14.44
CA ILE A 63 5.47 0.97 -15.90
C ILE A 63 4.95 2.31 -16.41
N THR A 64 4.08 2.98 -15.64
CA THR A 64 3.46 4.26 -16.02
C THR A 64 4.36 5.47 -15.76
N SER A 65 5.49 5.30 -15.05
CA SER A 65 6.47 6.37 -14.73
C SER A 65 5.80 7.68 -14.28
N PRO A 66 5.01 7.66 -13.18
CA PRO A 66 4.30 8.85 -12.70
C PRO A 66 5.26 10.00 -12.40
N TRP A 67 4.72 11.21 -12.33
CA TRP A 67 5.49 12.38 -11.94
C TRP A 67 5.60 12.45 -10.42
N GLU A 68 6.80 12.73 -9.91
CA GLU A 68 6.99 13.22 -8.55
C GLU A 68 7.03 14.75 -8.63
N LEU A 69 6.00 15.39 -8.07
CA LEU A 69 5.83 16.83 -8.03
C LEU A 69 6.20 17.35 -6.65
N THR A 70 7.02 18.40 -6.57
CA THR A 70 7.28 19.10 -5.31
C THR A 70 6.35 20.30 -5.18
N LEU A 71 5.57 20.32 -4.11
CA LEU A 71 4.58 21.35 -3.78
C LEU A 71 5.01 22.16 -2.58
N THR A 72 4.62 23.43 -2.52
CA THR A 72 4.75 24.27 -1.33
C THR A 72 3.60 25.26 -1.17
N ASP A 73 3.18 25.51 0.07
CA ASP A 73 2.27 26.58 0.45
C ASP A 73 3.00 27.80 1.05
N GLY A 74 4.34 27.81 0.98
CA GLY A 74 5.21 28.82 1.57
C GLY A 74 5.67 28.51 3.00
N THR A 75 5.01 27.58 3.70
CA THR A 75 5.40 27.12 5.04
C THR A 75 5.95 25.70 5.01
N VAL A 76 5.27 24.82 4.28
CA VAL A 76 5.65 23.42 4.12
C VAL A 76 5.98 23.12 2.67
N THR A 77 6.94 22.23 2.48
CA THR A 77 7.29 21.64 1.18
C THR A 77 7.11 20.14 1.29
N HIS A 78 6.35 19.56 0.37
CA HIS A 78 6.12 18.11 0.34
C HIS A 78 5.96 17.63 -1.10
N ASP A 79 6.38 16.40 -1.37
CA ASP A 79 6.25 15.78 -2.68
C ASP A 79 4.88 15.11 -2.86
N ALA A 80 4.43 14.97 -4.10
CA ALA A 80 3.19 14.30 -4.48
C ALA A 80 3.43 13.42 -5.71
N ALA A 81 2.83 12.23 -5.76
CA ALA A 81 2.76 11.44 -6.99
C ALA A 81 1.64 11.98 -7.87
N PHE A 82 1.92 12.22 -9.15
CA PHE A 82 0.95 12.68 -10.13
C PHE A 82 0.88 11.70 -11.30
N GLN A 83 -0.28 11.03 -11.41
CA GLN A 83 -0.60 10.04 -12.44
C GLN A 83 -1.62 10.63 -13.41
N THR A 84 -1.35 10.52 -14.71
CA THR A 84 -2.22 11.06 -15.78
C THR A 84 -2.66 10.00 -16.79
N VAL A 85 -2.38 8.72 -16.53
CA VAL A 85 -2.76 7.62 -17.42
C VAL A 85 -4.28 7.60 -17.61
N ASP A 86 -4.75 7.57 -18.85
CA ASP A 86 -6.17 7.43 -19.18
C ASP A 86 -6.30 6.72 -20.54
N ILE A 87 -6.14 5.41 -20.52
CA ILE A 87 -6.09 4.55 -21.70
C ILE A 87 -7.32 3.66 -21.70
N HIS A 88 -8.04 3.67 -22.83
CA HIS A 88 -9.23 2.85 -23.07
C HIS A 88 -9.04 2.08 -24.37
N LYS A 89 -9.11 0.76 -24.32
CA LYS A 89 -8.96 -0.10 -25.49
C LYS A 89 -10.06 -1.16 -25.51
N MET A 90 -10.60 -1.44 -26.70
CA MET A 90 -11.57 -2.54 -26.87
C MET A 90 -10.95 -3.90 -26.55
N THR A 91 -9.67 -4.08 -26.85
CA THR A 91 -8.91 -5.29 -26.55
C THR A 91 -7.50 -4.92 -26.10
N ASN A 92 -6.94 -5.69 -25.16
CA ASN A 92 -5.53 -5.63 -24.81
C ASN A 92 -5.00 -7.06 -24.66
N GLU A 93 -3.91 -7.36 -25.36
CA GLU A 93 -3.21 -8.64 -25.25
C GLU A 93 -2.03 -8.47 -24.29
N PHE A 94 -1.95 -9.34 -23.29
CA PHE A 94 -0.86 -9.38 -22.33
C PHE A 94 0.28 -10.26 -22.84
N VAL A 95 1.45 -10.13 -22.22
CA VAL A 95 2.67 -10.88 -22.60
C VAL A 95 2.48 -12.39 -22.52
N ASP A 96 1.57 -12.86 -21.66
CA ASP A 96 1.22 -14.28 -21.49
C ASP A 96 0.17 -14.79 -22.51
N GLY A 97 -0.25 -13.95 -23.46
CA GLY A 97 -1.25 -14.28 -24.48
C GLY A 97 -2.71 -14.12 -24.00
N THR A 98 -2.93 -13.68 -22.76
CA THR A 98 -4.28 -13.39 -22.28
C THR A 98 -4.83 -12.16 -22.98
N VAL A 99 -6.06 -12.25 -23.51
CA VAL A 99 -6.77 -11.11 -24.10
C VAL A 99 -7.83 -10.61 -23.12
N GLU A 100 -7.74 -9.33 -22.78
CA GLU A 100 -8.76 -8.62 -22.01
C GLU A 100 -9.60 -7.73 -22.91
N LEU A 101 -10.93 -7.84 -22.78
CA LEU A 101 -11.89 -6.99 -23.47
C LEU A 101 -12.19 -5.75 -22.63
N ASN A 102 -12.37 -4.61 -23.29
CA ASN A 102 -12.65 -3.31 -22.66
C ASN A 102 -11.60 -2.94 -21.59
N PHE A 103 -10.33 -3.04 -21.97
CA PHE A 103 -9.21 -2.69 -21.10
C PHE A 103 -9.23 -1.19 -20.77
N VAL A 104 -9.09 -0.88 -19.48
CA VAL A 104 -8.99 0.50 -18.97
C VAL A 104 -7.81 0.63 -18.01
N ASP A 105 -7.00 1.67 -18.21
CA ASP A 105 -5.93 2.09 -17.31
C ASP A 105 -6.09 3.59 -17.07
N SER A 106 -6.69 3.98 -15.94
CA SER A 106 -7.15 5.35 -15.71
C SER A 106 -6.84 5.86 -14.31
N TYR A 107 -6.23 7.04 -14.22
CA TYR A 107 -5.98 7.75 -12.96
C TYR A 107 -7.27 8.03 -12.18
N LYS A 108 -8.43 8.05 -12.85
CA LYS A 108 -9.73 8.22 -12.21
C LYS A 108 -10.03 7.09 -11.23
N TYR A 109 -9.48 5.90 -11.47
CA TYR A 109 -9.69 4.77 -10.59
C TYR A 109 -8.91 4.89 -9.28
N ASP A 110 -7.76 5.58 -9.25
CA ASP A 110 -7.09 5.93 -7.99
C ASP A 110 -7.98 6.82 -7.12
N LEU A 111 -8.64 7.81 -7.74
CA LEU A 111 -9.59 8.71 -7.07
C LEU A 111 -10.82 7.95 -6.58
N ALA A 112 -11.43 7.12 -7.43
CA ALA A 112 -12.59 6.32 -7.06
C ALA A 112 -12.29 5.31 -5.93
N ALA A 113 -11.12 4.66 -5.99
CA ALA A 113 -10.67 3.73 -4.95
C ALA A 113 -10.51 4.45 -3.60
N TYR A 114 -9.89 5.64 -3.59
CA TYR A 114 -9.76 6.43 -2.37
C TYR A 114 -11.11 6.87 -1.80
N GLU A 115 -12.05 7.30 -2.65
CA GLU A 115 -13.42 7.64 -2.23
C GLU A 115 -14.16 6.44 -1.61
N ILE A 116 -14.08 5.26 -2.23
CA ILE A 116 -14.71 4.04 -1.70
C ILE A 116 -14.01 3.58 -0.42
N ALA A 117 -12.68 3.68 -0.33
CA ALA A 117 -11.93 3.34 0.87
C ALA A 117 -12.40 4.15 2.08
N LYS A 118 -12.72 5.44 1.92
CA LYS A 118 -13.32 6.26 2.99
C LYS A 118 -14.66 5.71 3.48
N LEU A 119 -15.54 5.29 2.57
CA LEU A 119 -16.85 4.73 2.93
C LEU A 119 -16.72 3.48 3.81
N ILE A 120 -15.72 2.64 3.52
CA ILE A 120 -15.51 1.38 4.24
C ILE A 120 -14.41 1.43 5.32
N GLY A 121 -13.88 2.63 5.62
CA GLY A 121 -12.92 2.84 6.70
C GLY A 121 -11.52 2.29 6.45
N LEU A 122 -11.08 2.24 5.19
CA LEU A 122 -9.73 1.85 4.78
C LEU A 122 -8.89 3.00 4.22
N ASP A 123 -9.38 4.24 4.26
CA ASP A 123 -8.68 5.42 3.75
C ASP A 123 -7.34 5.66 4.44
N SER A 124 -7.18 5.25 5.70
CA SER A 124 -5.90 5.31 6.39
C SER A 124 -4.82 4.42 5.77
N MET A 125 -5.19 3.42 4.96
CA MET A 125 -4.28 2.52 4.25
C MET A 125 -3.99 3.00 2.82
N MET A 126 -4.39 4.23 2.46
CA MET A 126 -4.13 4.81 1.14
C MET A 126 -3.60 6.23 1.28
N PRO A 127 -2.71 6.68 0.39
CA PRO A 127 -2.35 8.08 0.37
C PRO A 127 -3.57 8.94 0.03
N VAL A 128 -3.69 10.10 0.70
CA VAL A 128 -4.70 11.09 0.35
C VAL A 128 -4.53 11.47 -1.11
N THR A 129 -5.59 11.33 -1.90
CA THR A 129 -5.55 11.51 -3.35
C THR A 129 -6.63 12.48 -3.79
N VAL A 130 -6.25 13.46 -4.61
CA VAL A 130 -7.14 14.51 -5.13
C VAL A 130 -6.96 14.67 -6.63
N GLU A 131 -8.01 15.11 -7.33
CA GLU A 131 -7.88 15.47 -8.73
C GLU A 131 -7.19 16.83 -8.85
N ARG A 132 -6.14 16.90 -9.69
CA ARG A 132 -5.38 18.14 -9.88
C ARG A 132 -5.04 18.35 -11.35
N LYS A 133 -5.03 19.62 -11.76
CA LYS A 133 -4.51 20.03 -13.07
C LYS A 133 -3.08 20.53 -12.94
N TRP A 134 -2.18 20.02 -13.77
CA TRP A 134 -0.79 20.46 -13.89
C TRP A 134 -0.32 20.33 -15.34
N GLN A 135 0.34 21.36 -15.87
CA GLN A 135 0.82 21.42 -17.26
C GLN A 135 -0.24 20.99 -18.30
N ALA A 136 -1.45 21.56 -18.19
CA ALA A 136 -2.61 21.26 -19.03
C ALA A 136 -3.17 19.82 -18.93
N GLN A 137 -2.57 18.94 -18.13
CA GLN A 137 -3.07 17.60 -17.86
C GLN A 137 -3.87 17.58 -16.56
N THR A 138 -4.96 16.82 -16.53
CA THR A 138 -5.68 16.46 -15.30
C THR A 138 -5.24 15.06 -14.89
N GLY A 139 -5.05 14.85 -13.60
CA GLY A 139 -4.60 13.56 -13.07
C GLY A 139 -4.91 13.40 -11.60
N ALA A 140 -4.62 12.21 -11.08
CA ALA A 140 -4.65 11.91 -9.67
C ALA A 140 -3.35 12.40 -9.03
N LEU A 141 -3.47 13.30 -8.05
CA LEU A 141 -2.37 13.80 -7.23
C LEU A 141 -2.49 13.20 -5.84
N SER A 142 -1.56 12.31 -5.50
CA SER A 142 -1.52 11.57 -4.23
C SER A 142 -0.39 12.08 -3.35
N TRP A 143 -0.65 12.20 -2.04
CA TRP A 143 0.37 12.47 -1.04
C TRP A 143 1.51 11.47 -1.17
N TYR A 144 2.75 11.93 -1.38
CA TYR A 144 3.84 11.03 -1.73
C TYR A 144 4.42 10.34 -0.51
N VAL A 145 3.99 9.10 -0.28
CA VAL A 145 4.53 8.27 0.81
C VAL A 145 5.80 7.52 0.39
N ALA A 146 6.02 7.26 -0.91
CA ALA A 146 7.06 6.33 -1.37
C ALA A 146 8.51 6.79 -1.14
N THR A 147 8.79 8.08 -1.03
CA THR A 147 10.13 8.62 -0.71
C THR A 147 10.28 9.08 0.73
N MET A 148 9.25 8.87 1.58
CA MET A 148 9.42 9.12 3.01
C MET A 148 10.54 8.21 3.55
N PRO A 149 11.41 8.72 4.43
CA PRO A 149 12.52 7.93 4.97
C PRO A 149 12.05 6.60 5.57
N GLY A 150 12.68 5.51 5.15
CA GLY A 150 12.42 4.15 5.67
C GLY A 150 11.27 3.39 5.01
N MET A 151 10.62 3.95 3.99
CA MET A 151 9.64 3.24 3.18
C MET A 151 10.30 2.17 2.31
N ILE A 152 9.68 0.99 2.26
CA ILE A 152 10.01 -0.11 1.35
C ILE A 152 8.74 -0.62 0.68
N ASP A 153 8.84 -1.37 -0.42
CA ASP A 153 7.69 -2.14 -0.91
C ASP A 153 7.76 -3.60 -0.48
N GLU A 154 6.67 -4.33 -0.65
CA GLU A 154 6.58 -5.75 -0.30
C GLU A 154 7.64 -6.60 -1.03
N GLY A 155 8.00 -6.24 -2.26
CA GLY A 155 9.03 -6.94 -3.03
C GLY A 155 10.41 -6.77 -2.40
N GLU A 156 10.73 -5.57 -1.95
CA GLU A 156 11.94 -5.27 -1.19
C GLU A 156 11.94 -5.98 0.17
N ARG A 157 10.82 -5.97 0.89
CA ARG A 157 10.67 -6.69 2.17
C ARG A 157 10.99 -8.18 2.00
N LEU A 158 10.39 -8.81 1.00
CA LEU A 158 10.59 -10.23 0.68
C LEU A 158 12.03 -10.52 0.27
N LYS A 159 12.62 -9.68 -0.60
CA LYS A 159 14.02 -9.82 -1.03
C LYS A 159 14.99 -9.74 0.15
N GLN A 160 14.72 -8.84 1.09
CA GLN A 160 15.55 -8.63 2.27
C GLN A 160 15.18 -9.54 3.45
N LYS A 161 14.15 -10.39 3.30
CA LYS A 161 13.64 -11.29 4.34
C LYS A 161 13.35 -10.54 5.66
N ARG A 162 12.80 -9.34 5.55
CA ARG A 162 12.38 -8.55 6.72
C ARG A 162 11.05 -9.09 7.21
N GLU A 163 10.98 -9.35 8.51
CA GLU A 163 9.75 -9.81 9.17
C GLU A 163 9.16 -8.70 10.05
N PRO A 164 7.82 -8.57 10.08
CA PRO A 164 7.17 -7.62 10.96
C PRO A 164 7.47 -7.96 12.43
N PRO A 165 7.60 -6.95 13.30
CA PRO A 165 7.67 -7.17 14.75
C PRO A 165 6.43 -7.97 15.21
N PRO A 166 6.56 -8.85 16.23
CA PRO A 166 5.43 -9.64 16.73
C PRO A 166 4.22 -8.84 17.20
N SER A 167 4.40 -7.57 17.57
CA SER A 167 3.33 -6.65 17.99
C SER A 167 2.51 -6.10 16.83
N VAL A 168 2.95 -6.27 15.58
CA VAL A 168 2.27 -5.76 14.39
C VAL A 168 1.40 -6.86 13.80
N ASN A 169 0.10 -6.58 13.68
CA ASN A 169 -0.85 -7.46 13.00
C ASN A 169 -0.72 -7.34 11.47
N TRP A 170 0.40 -7.78 10.93
CA TRP A 170 0.70 -7.69 9.50
C TRP A 170 -0.32 -8.43 8.64
N ASN A 171 -0.70 -9.64 9.05
CA ASN A 171 -1.68 -10.44 8.31
C ASN A 171 -3.04 -9.75 8.21
N ASP A 172 -3.47 -9.04 9.25
CA ASP A 172 -4.73 -8.31 9.24
C ASP A 172 -4.71 -7.20 8.17
N GLN A 173 -3.62 -6.44 8.08
CA GLN A 173 -3.44 -5.43 7.04
C GLN A 173 -3.48 -6.06 5.63
N MET A 174 -2.80 -7.19 5.44
CA MET A 174 -2.83 -7.93 4.17
C MET A 174 -4.22 -8.46 3.83
N HIS A 175 -4.99 -8.93 4.82
CA HIS A 175 -6.38 -9.36 4.63
C HIS A 175 -7.28 -8.20 4.24
N ARG A 176 -7.18 -7.04 4.90
CA ARG A 176 -7.92 -5.82 4.52
C ARG A 176 -7.61 -5.41 3.09
N MET A 177 -6.34 -5.42 2.68
CA MET A 177 -5.94 -5.15 1.29
C MET A 177 -6.59 -6.14 0.32
N ARG A 178 -6.52 -7.45 0.58
CA ARG A 178 -7.12 -8.48 -0.30
C ARG A 178 -8.62 -8.28 -0.48
N VAL A 179 -9.34 -8.04 0.61
CA VAL A 179 -10.79 -7.76 0.59
C VAL A 179 -11.08 -6.50 -0.24
N PHE A 180 -10.31 -5.42 -0.05
CA PHE A 180 -10.49 -4.20 -0.82
C PHE A 180 -10.21 -4.41 -2.32
N THR A 181 -9.11 -5.08 -2.66
CA THR A 181 -8.74 -5.37 -4.05
C THR A 181 -9.78 -6.26 -4.74
N ALA A 182 -10.41 -7.17 -3.99
CA ALA A 182 -11.52 -7.96 -4.51
C ALA A 182 -12.77 -7.10 -4.75
N LEU A 183 -13.10 -6.16 -3.85
CA LEU A 183 -14.26 -5.27 -3.98
C LEU A 183 -14.17 -4.40 -5.22
N VAL A 184 -13.01 -3.77 -5.44
CA VAL A 184 -12.80 -2.88 -6.59
C VAL A 184 -12.36 -3.64 -7.84
N TYR A 185 -12.11 -4.94 -7.77
CA TYR A 185 -11.55 -5.75 -8.87
C TYR A 185 -10.27 -5.13 -9.41
N ASP A 186 -9.26 -5.05 -8.55
CA ASP A 186 -7.92 -4.63 -8.93
C ASP A 186 -7.19 -5.80 -9.60
N THR A 187 -6.94 -5.68 -10.91
CA THR A 187 -6.23 -6.71 -11.69
C THR A 187 -4.71 -6.57 -11.67
N ASP A 188 -4.17 -5.48 -11.12
CA ASP A 188 -2.75 -5.14 -11.17
C ASP A 188 -2.09 -5.16 -9.79
N ARG A 189 -2.77 -5.69 -8.76
CA ARG A 189 -2.21 -5.81 -7.42
C ARG A 189 -0.92 -6.65 -7.45
N ASN A 190 0.19 -6.00 -7.14
CA ASN A 190 1.51 -6.61 -7.13
C ASN A 190 2.34 -6.08 -5.93
N VAL A 191 3.51 -6.65 -5.72
CA VAL A 191 4.36 -6.35 -4.56
C VAL A 191 4.95 -4.94 -4.56
N THR A 192 5.06 -4.27 -5.71
CA THR A 192 5.54 -2.88 -5.78
C THR A 192 4.44 -1.86 -5.46
N ASN A 193 3.18 -2.29 -5.49
CA ASN A 193 2.02 -1.44 -5.20
C ASN A 193 1.56 -1.55 -3.72
N ALA A 194 2.30 -2.30 -2.92
CA ALA A 194 2.13 -2.46 -1.48
C ALA A 194 3.33 -1.84 -0.76
N LEU A 195 3.20 -0.59 -0.32
CA LEU A 195 4.26 0.13 0.39
C LEU A 195 4.17 -0.10 1.89
N ILE A 196 5.31 -0.11 2.56
CA ILE A 196 5.45 -0.45 3.97
C ILE A 196 6.25 0.68 4.63
N GLY A 197 5.61 1.36 5.58
CA GLY A 197 6.26 2.37 6.40
C GLY A 197 7.26 1.77 7.39
N PRO A 198 8.13 2.59 8.00
CA PRO A 198 9.06 2.14 9.03
C PRO A 198 8.34 1.59 10.28
N ASP A 199 7.09 1.97 10.48
CA ASP A 199 6.15 1.49 11.52
C ASP A 199 5.39 0.22 11.10
N TRP A 200 5.74 -0.38 9.96
CA TRP A 200 5.06 -1.54 9.37
C TRP A 200 3.60 -1.31 8.99
N LYS A 201 3.21 -0.04 8.81
CA LYS A 201 1.93 0.30 8.20
C LYS A 201 1.97 0.01 6.70
N LEU A 202 0.98 -0.74 6.24
CA LEU A 202 0.75 -1.05 4.84
C LEU A 202 -0.02 0.10 4.17
N TRP A 203 0.49 0.55 3.03
CA TRP A 203 -0.15 1.51 2.15
C TRP A 203 -0.40 0.86 0.79
N MET A 204 -1.67 0.86 0.38
CA MET A 204 -2.09 0.45 -0.95
C MET A 204 -1.98 1.65 -1.88
N ILE A 205 -1.19 1.50 -2.94
CA ILE A 205 -1.15 2.47 -4.03
C ILE A 205 -1.59 1.81 -5.32
N ASP A 206 -1.82 2.65 -6.33
CA ASP A 206 -2.03 2.29 -7.73
C ASP A 206 -3.22 1.34 -7.95
N PHE A 207 -4.36 1.94 -8.28
CA PHE A 207 -5.62 1.30 -8.63
C PHE A 207 -6.04 1.66 -10.06
N SER A 208 -5.13 2.14 -10.91
CA SER A 208 -5.45 2.60 -12.27
C SER A 208 -6.07 1.49 -13.14
N ARG A 209 -5.86 0.23 -12.78
CA ARG A 209 -6.43 -0.98 -13.42
C ARG A 209 -7.49 -1.70 -12.59
N ALA A 210 -8.23 -0.95 -11.76
CA ALA A 210 -9.38 -1.47 -11.03
C ALA A 210 -10.69 -1.41 -11.86
N PHE A 211 -11.81 -1.66 -11.18
CA PHE A 211 -13.20 -1.44 -11.61
C PHE A 211 -13.64 -2.16 -12.88
N ARG A 212 -13.08 -3.33 -13.18
CA ARG A 212 -13.57 -4.14 -14.32
C ARG A 212 -15.03 -4.52 -14.13
N LEU A 213 -15.72 -4.74 -15.24
CA LEU A 213 -17.16 -5.02 -15.26
C LEU A 213 -17.58 -6.43 -14.78
N PRO A 214 -16.76 -7.50 -14.88
CA PRO A 214 -17.20 -8.83 -14.45
C PRO A 214 -17.65 -8.90 -13.00
N ALA A 215 -18.82 -9.49 -12.80
CA ALA A 215 -19.41 -9.77 -11.49
C ALA A 215 -18.84 -11.06 -10.89
N ARG A 216 -17.53 -11.07 -10.63
CA ARG A 216 -16.82 -12.18 -9.97
C ARG A 216 -15.72 -11.62 -9.07
N LEU A 217 -15.25 -12.42 -8.12
CA LEU A 217 -14.14 -12.04 -7.26
C LEU A 217 -12.81 -12.38 -7.93
N VAL A 218 -11.85 -11.45 -7.84
CA VAL A 218 -10.45 -11.74 -8.13
C VAL A 218 -9.81 -12.36 -6.89
N ASN A 219 -8.91 -13.33 -7.09
CA ASN A 219 -8.14 -13.94 -6.02
C ASN A 219 -8.99 -14.45 -4.84
N GLU A 220 -10.16 -15.02 -5.13
CA GLU A 220 -11.13 -15.50 -4.12
C GLU A 220 -10.51 -16.47 -3.09
N LYS A 221 -9.56 -17.30 -3.55
CA LYS A 221 -8.79 -18.21 -2.69
C LYS A 221 -8.01 -17.52 -1.57
N ASP A 222 -7.69 -16.23 -1.72
CA ASP A 222 -6.92 -15.45 -0.75
C ASP A 222 -7.83 -14.72 0.26
N LEU A 223 -9.16 -14.75 0.04
CA LEU A 223 -10.18 -14.19 0.93
C LEU A 223 -10.50 -15.17 2.07
N ILE A 224 -9.49 -15.49 2.88
CA ILE A 224 -9.61 -16.52 3.93
C ILE A 224 -10.05 -15.97 5.29
N LYS A 225 -9.82 -14.68 5.54
CA LYS A 225 -10.18 -13.96 6.77
C LYS A 225 -10.56 -12.52 6.44
N SER A 226 -11.40 -11.92 7.27
CA SER A 226 -11.79 -10.52 7.17
C SER A 226 -11.85 -9.85 8.54
N ASP A 227 -11.54 -8.56 8.55
CA ASP A 227 -11.82 -7.70 9.70
C ASP A 227 -13.34 -7.57 9.86
N ARG A 228 -13.82 -7.77 11.09
CA ARG A 228 -15.25 -7.79 11.39
C ARG A 228 -15.95 -6.46 11.09
N GLN A 229 -15.29 -5.33 11.34
CA GLN A 229 -15.84 -4.01 11.06
C GLN A 229 -15.82 -3.70 9.56
N LEU A 230 -14.76 -4.10 8.85
CA LEU A 230 -14.67 -3.97 7.40
C LEU A 230 -15.79 -4.75 6.72
N LEU A 231 -16.00 -6.01 7.10
CA LEU A 231 -17.07 -6.83 6.51
C LEU A 231 -18.45 -6.23 6.78
N ALA A 232 -18.68 -5.71 8.00
CA ALA A 232 -19.93 -5.02 8.33
C ALA A 232 -20.13 -3.76 7.48
N ARG A 233 -19.09 -2.95 7.27
CA ARG A 233 -19.15 -1.76 6.40
C ARG A 233 -19.37 -2.11 4.94
N ILE A 234 -18.73 -3.17 4.42
CA ILE A 234 -18.97 -3.68 3.07
C ILE A 234 -20.43 -4.11 2.94
N LYS A 235 -20.96 -4.87 3.92
CA LYS A 235 -22.36 -5.30 3.92
C LYS A 235 -23.35 -4.13 3.93
N ALA A 236 -22.99 -3.04 4.61
CA ALA A 236 -23.79 -1.81 4.68
C ALA A 236 -23.55 -0.83 3.53
N LEU A 237 -22.61 -1.10 2.61
CA LEU A 237 -22.22 -0.18 1.55
C LEU A 237 -23.41 0.10 0.61
N ASP A 238 -23.79 1.37 0.50
CA ASP A 238 -24.91 1.83 -0.33
C ASP A 238 -24.45 2.17 -1.76
N GLY A 239 -25.18 1.65 -2.74
CA GLY A 239 -24.88 1.86 -4.16
C GLY A 239 -25.11 3.31 -4.61
N ASP A 240 -26.11 4.00 -4.04
CA ASP A 240 -26.38 5.40 -4.36
C ASP A 240 -25.29 6.31 -3.79
N GLU A 241 -24.78 5.98 -2.60
CA GLU A 241 -23.64 6.69 -2.02
C GLU A 241 -22.36 6.47 -2.82
N VAL A 242 -22.06 5.22 -3.20
CA VAL A 242 -20.92 4.92 -4.09
C VAL A 242 -21.03 5.72 -5.39
N ALA A 243 -22.18 5.64 -6.07
CA ALA A 243 -22.42 6.39 -7.31
C ALA A 243 -22.21 7.90 -7.13
N ARG A 244 -22.67 8.46 -6.01
CA ARG A 244 -22.55 9.90 -5.70
C ARG A 244 -21.10 10.32 -5.50
N VAL A 245 -20.33 9.58 -4.69
CA VAL A 245 -18.93 9.97 -4.37
C VAL A 245 -17.98 9.70 -5.54
N THR A 246 -18.28 8.73 -6.40
CA THR A 246 -17.45 8.39 -7.56
C THR A 246 -17.97 8.94 -8.88
N LYS A 247 -18.99 9.81 -8.90
CA LYS A 247 -19.70 10.23 -10.12
C LYS A 247 -18.82 10.78 -11.25
N SER A 248 -17.68 11.38 -10.90
CA SER A 248 -16.72 11.97 -11.86
C SER A 248 -15.70 10.95 -12.38
N TYR A 249 -15.67 9.75 -11.79
CA TYR A 249 -14.59 8.79 -11.92
C TYR A 249 -15.07 7.43 -12.42
N LEU A 250 -16.26 7.00 -12.01
CA LEU A 250 -16.88 5.75 -12.41
C LEU A 250 -18.19 5.98 -13.16
N ASN A 251 -18.47 5.12 -14.15
CA ASN A 251 -19.76 5.03 -14.79
C ASN A 251 -20.71 4.06 -14.05
N THR A 252 -21.98 4.04 -14.47
CA THR A 252 -23.03 3.21 -13.87
C THR A 252 -22.71 1.71 -13.87
N ASN A 253 -22.04 1.20 -14.91
CA ASN A 253 -21.70 -0.22 -15.01
C ASN A 253 -20.56 -0.60 -14.06
N GLU A 254 -19.57 0.29 -13.88
CA GLU A 254 -18.48 0.12 -12.92
C GLU A 254 -19.01 0.13 -11.48
N VAL A 255 -19.89 1.07 -11.15
CA VAL A 255 -20.59 1.09 -9.84
C VAL A 255 -21.39 -0.19 -9.64
N SER A 256 -22.18 -0.62 -10.65
CA SER A 256 -22.92 -1.89 -10.60
C SER A 256 -21.98 -3.08 -10.36
N GLY A 257 -20.78 -3.08 -10.97
CA GLY A 257 -19.75 -4.08 -10.74
C GLY A 257 -19.26 -4.12 -9.29
N VAL A 258 -19.00 -2.96 -8.68
CA VAL A 258 -18.63 -2.86 -7.25
C VAL A 258 -19.74 -3.44 -6.37
N MET A 259 -21.00 -3.08 -6.62
CA MET A 259 -22.12 -3.55 -5.78
C MET A 259 -22.37 -5.05 -5.92
N LYS A 260 -22.20 -5.63 -7.12
CA LYS A 260 -22.26 -7.08 -7.30
C LYS A 260 -21.13 -7.80 -6.54
N ARG A 261 -19.93 -7.23 -6.54
CA ARG A 261 -18.79 -7.79 -5.79
C ARG A 261 -18.93 -7.64 -4.28
N ARG A 262 -19.53 -6.55 -3.81
CA ARG A 262 -19.96 -6.40 -2.40
C ARG A 262 -20.80 -7.62 -1.99
N ASP A 263 -21.82 -7.96 -2.76
CA ASP A 263 -22.73 -9.08 -2.44
C ASP A 263 -22.00 -10.43 -2.46
N LEU A 264 -21.12 -10.64 -3.44
CA LEU A 264 -20.29 -11.84 -3.52
C LEU A 264 -19.31 -11.96 -2.34
N ILE A 265 -18.68 -10.87 -1.91
CA ILE A 265 -17.77 -10.85 -0.74
C ILE A 265 -18.54 -11.20 0.53
N VAL A 266 -19.71 -10.59 0.74
CA VAL A 266 -20.54 -10.87 1.93
C VAL A 266 -20.94 -12.35 1.93
N LYS A 267 -21.45 -12.85 0.79
CA LYS A 267 -21.82 -14.26 0.66
C LYS A 267 -20.63 -15.19 0.95
N HIS A 268 -19.46 -14.90 0.36
CA HIS A 268 -18.25 -15.70 0.53
C HIS A 268 -17.85 -15.82 2.01
N PHE A 269 -17.84 -14.70 2.74
CA PHE A 269 -17.51 -14.74 4.16
C PHE A 269 -18.61 -15.36 5.03
N ASP A 270 -19.89 -15.16 4.70
CA ASP A 270 -21.00 -15.83 5.38
C ASP A 270 -20.88 -17.37 5.24
N ASP A 271 -20.57 -17.86 4.03
CA ASP A 271 -20.34 -19.28 3.76
C ASP A 271 -19.11 -19.82 4.52
N LEU A 272 -18.01 -19.05 4.55
CA LEU A 272 -16.81 -19.42 5.32
C LEU A 272 -17.09 -19.49 6.82
N VAL A 273 -17.83 -18.52 7.36
CA VAL A 273 -18.22 -18.50 8.77
C VAL A 273 -19.11 -19.71 9.10
N ALA A 274 -20.05 -20.07 8.24
CA ALA A 274 -20.88 -21.26 8.40
C ALA A 274 -20.05 -22.56 8.39
N ALA A 275 -19.03 -22.63 7.52
CA ALA A 275 -18.20 -23.82 7.37
C ALA A 275 -17.12 -23.99 8.45
N LYS A 276 -16.51 -22.89 8.92
CA LYS A 276 -15.31 -22.91 9.77
C LYS A 276 -15.53 -22.33 11.16
N GLY A 277 -16.65 -21.63 11.38
CA GLY A 277 -16.91 -20.89 12.59
C GLY A 277 -16.36 -19.47 12.54
N GLU A 278 -17.07 -18.57 13.20
CA GLU A 278 -16.84 -17.13 13.11
C GLU A 278 -15.45 -16.71 13.59
N LYS A 279 -14.97 -17.26 14.70
CA LYS A 279 -13.65 -16.97 15.29
C LYS A 279 -12.47 -17.31 14.39
N ASP A 280 -12.67 -18.23 13.45
CA ASP A 280 -11.61 -18.71 12.56
C ASP A 280 -11.57 -17.92 11.24
N VAL A 281 -12.58 -17.10 10.99
CA VAL A 281 -12.76 -16.31 9.75
C VAL A 281 -12.73 -14.81 10.02
N LEU A 282 -13.35 -14.35 11.10
CA LEU A 282 -13.46 -12.94 11.46
C LEU A 282 -12.60 -12.62 12.68
N TYR A 283 -11.80 -11.57 12.55
CA TYR A 283 -10.99 -11.00 13.63
C TYR A 283 -11.44 -9.57 13.96
#